data_AF-A0A947RWL2-F1
#
_entry.id   AF-A0A947RWL2-F1
#
_cell.length_a   1.000
_cell.length_b   1.000
_cell.length_c   1.000
_cell.angle_alpha   90.00
_cell.angle_beta   90.00
_cell.angle_gamma   90.00
#
_symmetry.space_group_name_H-M   'P 1'
#
loop_
_entity.id
_entity.type
_entity.pdbx_description
1 polymer ?
#
loop_
_entity_poly.entity_id
_entity_poly.type
_entity_poly.pdbx_seq_one_letter_code
_entity_poly.pdbx_strand_id
1 'polypeptide(L)'
;MTRLLELRRAGALGQSYLFAGPEGSGKELTALEIARLVNCRTPDECTDIPVCESCRKAVSFQHPDIRWICPAPAAITEGEVGNLLALKQ
;
A
#
# COMPACT_ATOMS: atom_id res chain seq x y z
N MET A 1 4.99 -13.66 -0.31
CA MET A 1 4.38 -12.93 0.83
C MET A 1 5.04 -13.27 2.17
N THR A 2 5.31 -14.55 2.48
CA THR A 2 5.87 -15.03 3.76
C THR A 2 7.05 -14.21 4.29
N ARG A 3 8.02 -13.86 3.44
CA ARG A 3 9.19 -13.08 3.85
C ARG A 3 8.86 -11.68 4.40
N LEU A 4 7.85 -11.01 3.85
CA LEU A 4 7.48 -9.66 4.27
C LEU A 4 6.81 -9.67 5.65
N LEU A 5 6.04 -10.73 5.94
CA LEU A 5 5.45 -10.95 7.25
C LEU A 5 6.52 -11.19 8.32
N GLU A 6 7.56 -11.95 8.00
CA GLU A 6 8.72 -12.15 8.90
C GLU A 6 9.42 -10.83 9.20
N LEU A 7 9.72 -10.03 8.17
CA LEU A 7 10.38 -8.73 8.35
C LEU A 7 9.54 -7.76 9.18
N ARG A 8 8.22 -7.74 8.99
CA ARG A 8 7.30 -6.95 9.83
C ARG A 8 7.39 -7.38 11.29
N ARG A 9 7.27 -8.67 11.57
CA ARG A 9 7.32 -9.22 12.95
C ARG A 9 8.66 -8.93 13.62
N ALA A 10 9.75 -8.96 12.86
CA ALA A 10 11.08 -8.62 13.33
C ALA A 10 11.35 -7.12 13.46
N GLY A 11 10.42 -6.24 13.06
CA GLY A 11 10.63 -4.79 13.02
C GLY A 11 11.69 -4.35 12.00
N ALA A 12 11.98 -5.18 11.00
CA ALA A 12 13.08 -5.04 10.05
C ALA A 12 12.60 -4.70 8.62
N LEU A 13 11.41 -4.10 8.49
CA LEU A 13 10.93 -3.63 7.18
C LEU A 13 11.79 -2.45 6.70
N GLY A 14 12.27 -2.55 5.46
CA GLY A 14 12.89 -1.43 4.76
C GLY A 14 11.92 -0.27 4.51
N GLN A 15 12.49 0.91 4.26
CA GLN A 15 11.72 2.14 4.00
C GLN A 15 11.04 2.15 2.62
N SER A 16 11.61 1.45 1.64
CA SER A 16 11.11 1.42 0.26
C SER A 16 11.27 0.03 -0.36
N TYR A 17 10.36 -0.31 -1.28
CA TYR A 17 10.36 -1.57 -2.00
C TYR A 17 10.05 -1.33 -3.48
N LEU A 18 10.76 -2.06 -4.35
CA LEU A 18 10.46 -2.14 -5.78
C LEU A 18 9.98 -3.56 -6.09
N PHE A 19 8.75 -3.69 -6.57
CA PHE A 19 8.22 -4.97 -7.03
C PHE A 19 8.39 -5.08 -8.54
N ALA A 20 9.14 -6.08 -8.99
CA ALA A 20 9.39 -6.36 -10.39
C ALA A 20 8.92 -7.76 -10.75
N GLY A 21 8.42 -7.93 -11.97
CA GLY A 21 7.89 -9.20 -12.45
C GLY A 21 6.93 -9.03 -13.63
N PRO A 22 6.57 -10.13 -14.32
CA PRO A 22 5.66 -10.11 -15.45
C PRO A 22 4.28 -9.55 -15.09
N GLU A 23 3.50 -9.16 -16.09
CA GLU A 23 2.11 -8.74 -15.89
C GLU A 23 1.30 -9.85 -15.18
N GLY A 24 0.39 -9.46 -14.29
CA GLY A 24 -0.42 -10.41 -13.52
C GLY A 24 0.32 -11.09 -12.35
N SER A 25 1.59 -10.79 -12.08
CA SER A 25 2.33 -11.39 -10.95
C SER A 25 1.93 -10.87 -9.57
N GLY A 26 0.88 -10.06 -9.46
CA GLY A 26 0.39 -9.52 -8.17
C GLY A 26 1.25 -8.43 -7.54
N LYS A 27 1.92 -7.60 -8.34
CA LYS A 27 2.79 -6.51 -7.84
C LYS A 27 1.99 -5.45 -7.07
N GLU A 28 0.89 -4.97 -7.65
CA GLU A 28 0.00 -4.00 -6.99
C GLU A 28 -0.59 -4.58 -5.70
N LEU A 29 -1.04 -5.83 -5.76
CA LEU A 29 -1.59 -6.53 -4.60
C LEU A 29 -0.55 -6.65 -3.48
N THR A 30 0.69 -6.97 -3.83
CA THR A 30 1.78 -7.08 -2.84
C THR A 30 2.09 -5.72 -2.21
N ALA A 31 2.09 -4.64 -2.99
CA ALA A 31 2.27 -3.29 -2.47
C ALA A 31 1.14 -2.88 -1.51
N LEU A 32 -0.11 -3.15 -1.90
CA LEU A 32 -1.29 -2.91 -1.06
C LEU A 32 -1.21 -3.71 0.25
N GLU A 33 -0.79 -4.97 0.17
CA GLU A 33 -0.69 -5.84 1.34
C GLU A 33 0.41 -5.38 2.30
N ILE A 34 1.57 -4.93 1.80
CA ILE A 34 2.56 -4.28 2.68
C ILE A 34 1.96 -3.04 3.34
N ALA A 35 1.30 -2.16 2.59
CA ALA A 35 0.71 -0.95 3.15
C ALA A 35 -0.34 -1.27 4.23
N ARG A 36 -1.17 -2.28 4.01
CA ARG A 36 -2.12 -2.82 4.99
C ARG A 36 -1.40 -3.33 6.23
N LEU A 37 -0.37 -4.15 6.06
CA LEU A 37 0.40 -4.74 7.16
C LEU A 37 1.07 -3.65 8.00
N VAL A 38 1.73 -2.66 7.40
CA VAL A 38 2.39 -1.57 8.14
C VAL A 38 1.39 -0.79 8.99
N ASN A 39 0.17 -0.55 8.50
CA ASN A 39 -0.85 0.24 9.20
C ASN A 39 -1.77 -0.59 10.13
N CYS A 40 -1.66 -1.92 10.09
CA CYS A 40 -2.54 -2.81 10.83
C CYS A 40 -2.34 -2.72 12.35
N ARG A 41 -3.44 -2.47 13.07
CA ARG A 41 -3.46 -2.33 14.55
C ARG A 41 -3.48 -3.65 15.32
N THR A 42 -4.01 -4.72 14.72
CA THR A 42 -4.11 -6.06 15.34
C THR A 42 -3.49 -7.12 14.44
N PRO A 43 -2.14 -7.15 14.32
CA PRO A 43 -1.42 -8.04 13.40
C PRO A 43 -1.80 -9.51 13.51
N ASP A 44 -1.94 -10.03 14.74
CA ASP A 44 -2.16 -11.46 14.97
C ASP A 44 -3.54 -11.91 14.48
N GLU A 45 -4.58 -11.10 14.76
CA GLU A 45 -5.95 -11.35 14.33
C GLU A 45 -6.17 -11.05 12.84
N CYS A 46 -5.37 -10.14 12.27
CA CYS A 46 -5.48 -9.71 10.88
C CYS A 46 -4.60 -10.51 9.90
N THR A 47 -4.06 -11.65 10.33
CA THR A 47 -3.14 -12.48 9.54
C THR A 47 -3.80 -12.98 8.26
N ASP A 48 -4.98 -13.60 8.39
CA ASP A 48 -5.70 -14.22 7.27
C ASP A 48 -6.87 -13.37 6.76
N ILE A 49 -7.49 -12.58 7.64
CA ILE A 49 -8.67 -11.77 7.35
C ILE A 49 -8.51 -10.34 7.85
N PRO A 50 -8.94 -9.32 7.09
CA PRO A 50 -8.89 -7.93 7.54
C PRO A 50 -10.02 -7.64 8.55
N VAL A 51 -9.77 -7.95 9.84
CA VAL A 51 -10.79 -7.76 10.89
C VAL A 51 -10.82 -6.35 11.46
N CYS A 52 -9.68 -5.65 11.51
CA CYS A 52 -9.62 -4.31 12.08
C CYS A 52 -10.01 -3.23 11.06
N GLU A 53 -10.48 -2.07 11.56
CA GLU A 53 -10.94 -0.94 10.75
C GLU A 53 -9.86 -0.44 9.78
N SER A 54 -8.60 -0.36 10.24
CA SER A 54 -7.47 0.04 9.39
C SER A 54 -7.30 -0.94 8.22
N CYS A 55 -7.30 -2.25 8.47
CA CYS A 55 -7.17 -3.22 7.38
C CYS A 55 -8.35 -3.18 6.41
N ARG A 56 -9.58 -2.97 6.92
CA ARG A 56 -10.77 -2.81 6.07
C ARG A 56 -10.67 -1.59 5.15
N LYS A 57 -10.26 -0.45 5.70
CA LYS A 57 -10.04 0.79 4.93
C LYS A 57 -8.89 0.64 3.92
N ALA A 58 -7.86 -0.13 4.24
CA ALA A 58 -6.78 -0.41 3.31
C ALA A 58 -7.28 -1.21 2.10
N VAL A 59 -8.05 -2.28 2.33
CA VAL A 59 -8.63 -3.11 1.26
C VAL A 59 -9.64 -2.32 0.41
N SER A 60 -10.36 -1.35 0.99
CA SER A 60 -11.26 -0.45 0.25
C SER A 60 -10.58 0.77 -0.37
N PHE A 61 -9.25 0.90 -0.29
CA PHE A 61 -8.47 2.05 -0.79
C PHE A 61 -8.87 3.40 -0.17
N GLN A 62 -9.35 3.40 1.07
CA GLN A 62 -9.83 4.58 1.81
C GLN A 62 -9.06 4.80 3.12
N HIS A 63 -7.88 4.18 3.26
CA HIS A 63 -7.08 4.37 4.47
C HIS A 63 -6.39 5.74 4.43
N PRO A 64 -6.54 6.61 5.45
CA PRO A 64 -6.00 7.97 5.43
C PRO A 64 -4.47 8.00 5.29
N ASP A 65 -3.79 7.00 5.84
CA ASP A 65 -2.32 6.89 5.80
C ASP A 65 -1.77 6.13 4.57
N ILE A 66 -2.64 5.69 3.65
CA ILE A 66 -2.22 4.99 2.43
C ILE A 66 -2.61 5.84 1.22
N ARG A 67 -1.60 6.33 0.49
CA ARG A 67 -1.82 7.12 -0.73
C ARG A 67 -1.60 6.26 -1.96
N TRP A 68 -2.60 6.21 -2.84
CA TRP A 68 -2.49 5.53 -4.13
C TRP A 68 -2.18 6.53 -5.23
N ILE A 69 -0.99 6.42 -5.82
CA ILE A 69 -0.54 7.32 -6.90
C ILE A 69 -0.66 6.57 -8.22
N CYS A 70 -1.56 7.05 -9.08
CA CYS A 70 -1.67 6.55 -10.45
C CYS A 70 -0.82 7.42 -11.39
N PRO A 71 -0.35 6.86 -12.51
CA PRO A 71 0.26 7.65 -13.57
C PRO A 71 -0.71 8.75 -14.01
N ALA A 72 -0.13 9.93 -14.18
CA ALA A 72 -0.85 11.12 -14.56
C ALA A 72 -0.96 11.16 -16.11
N PRO A 73 -2.03 11.73 -16.70
CA PRO A 73 -2.12 11.94 -18.14
C PRO A 73 -0.86 12.60 -18.72
N ALA A 74 -0.49 12.33 -19.97
CA ALA A 74 0.75 12.86 -20.55
C ALA A 74 0.81 14.39 -20.71
N ALA A 75 -0.32 15.09 -20.57
CA ALA A 75 -0.47 16.51 -20.90
C ALA A 75 -0.31 17.49 -19.72
N ILE A 76 0.03 16.99 -18.53
CA ILE A 76 0.12 17.81 -17.32
C ILE A 76 1.55 18.27 -17.08
N THR A 77 1.68 19.55 -16.78
CA THR A 77 2.94 20.20 -16.43
C THR A 77 3.34 19.92 -14.98
N GLU A 78 4.62 20.02 -14.64
CA GLU A 78 5.14 19.74 -13.29
C GLU A 78 4.40 20.54 -12.20
N GLY A 79 3.98 21.78 -12.51
CA GLY A 79 3.21 22.63 -11.59
C GLY A 79 1.79 22.11 -11.30
N GLU A 80 1.21 21.30 -12.18
CA GLU A 80 -0.15 20.76 -12.05
C GLU A 80 -0.18 19.42 -11.29
N VAL A 81 0.97 18.72 -11.21
CA VAL A 81 1.11 17.44 -10.50
C VAL A 81 0.81 17.61 -9.00
N GLY A 82 1.25 18.71 -8.39
CA GLY A 82 0.99 19.01 -6.97
C GLY A 82 -0.51 19.10 -6.65
N ASN A 83 -1.30 19.69 -7.55
CA ASN A 83 -2.75 19.80 -7.39
C ASN A 83 -3.44 18.44 -7.56
N LEU A 84 -2.97 17.60 -8.49
CA LEU A 84 -3.50 16.24 -8.68
C LEU A 84 -3.25 15.31 -7.49
N LEU A 85 -2.09 15.44 -6.84
CA LEU A 85 -1.78 14.70 -5.61
C LEU A 85 -2.63 15.16 -4.42
N ALA A 86 -3.11 16.40 -4.42
CA ALA A 86 -4.00 16.94 -3.39
C ALA A 86 -5.48 16.56 -3.61
N LEU A 87 -5.90 16.37 -4.86
CA LEU A 87 -7.31 16.10 -5.23
C LEU A 87 -7.80 14.67 -4.97
N LYS A 88 -6.91 13.73 -4.60
CA LYS A 88 -7.24 12.31 -4.34
C LYS A 88 -7.07 11.89 -2.87
N GLN A 89 -7.14 12.83 -1.93
CA GLN A 89 -7.19 12.55 -0.48
C GLN A 89 -8.62 12.33 -0.01
#